data_AF-A0A2A2RBI2-F1
#
_entry.id   AF-A0A2A2RBI2-F1
#
_cell.length_a   1.000
_cell.length_b   1.000
_cell.length_c   1.000
_cell.angle_alpha   90.00
_cell.angle_beta   90.00
_cell.angle_gamma   90.00
#
_symmetry.space_group_name_H-M   'P 1'
#
loop_
_entity.id
_entity.type
_entity.pdbx_description
1 polymer ?
#
loop_
_entity_poly.entity_id
_entity_poly.type
_entity_poly.pdbx_seq_one_letter_code
_entity_poly.pdbx_strand_id
1 'polypeptide(L)'
;MKNNPLTTAPIQSSEAGPLMPEFIRLPKPGTLCRWTGLSRSKLNELILPSPLNSFKPPVRSLSLRNRGQIKAVRLIVLDSLLGYLRGLLEHQSMSPSDPSPNCG
;
A
#
# COMPACT_ATOMS: atom_id res chain seq x y z
N MET A 1 34.33 -3.51 44.54
CA MET A 1 33.24 -3.62 43.53
C MET A 1 32.56 -2.26 43.43
N LYS A 2 32.45 -1.67 42.23
CA LYS A 2 31.78 -0.38 42.02
C LYS A 2 30.36 -0.67 41.50
N ASN A 3 29.35 -0.27 42.27
CA ASN A 3 27.95 -0.55 41.97
C ASN A 3 27.42 0.54 41.03
N ASN A 4 27.07 0.18 39.79
CA ASN A 4 26.44 1.11 38.86
C ASN A 4 24.99 1.40 39.31
N PRO A 5 24.60 2.67 39.49
CA PRO A 5 23.21 3.00 39.79
C PRO A 5 22.34 2.77 38.56
N LEU A 6 21.43 1.81 38.65
CA LEU A 6 20.37 1.60 37.65
C LEU A 6 19.45 2.82 37.69
N THR A 7 19.41 3.59 36.60
CA THR A 7 18.53 4.76 36.47
C THR A 7 17.09 4.29 36.23
N THR A 8 16.19 4.59 37.17
CA THR A 8 14.73 4.34 37.12
C THR A 8 13.96 5.49 36.44
N ALA A 9 14.60 6.26 35.54
CA ALA A 9 13.88 7.30 34.83
C ALA A 9 12.79 6.65 33.94
N PRO A 10 11.53 7.11 34.01
CA PRO A 10 10.49 6.60 33.13
C PRO A 10 10.86 6.88 31.67
N ILE A 11 10.83 5.85 30.84
CA ILE A 11 11.03 5.98 29.40
C ILE A 11 9.81 6.75 28.88
N GLN A 12 9.98 8.04 28.62
CA GLN A 12 8.99 8.82 27.87
C GLN A 12 8.97 8.29 26.45
N SER A 13 8.04 7.37 26.18
CA SER A 13 7.65 6.99 24.83
C SER A 13 7.05 8.21 24.16
N SER A 14 7.87 8.94 23.40
CA SER A 14 7.37 9.94 22.46
C SER A 14 6.35 9.25 21.57
N GLU A 15 5.09 9.69 21.59
CA GLU A 15 4.06 9.19 20.68
C GLU A 15 4.44 9.56 19.24
N ALA A 16 5.26 8.72 18.62
CA ALA A 16 5.44 8.73 17.19
C ALA A 16 4.08 8.30 16.61
N GLY A 17 3.32 9.26 16.10
CA GLY A 17 2.08 9.00 15.37
C GLY A 17 2.31 7.90 14.32
N PRO A 18 1.23 7.22 13.87
CA PRO A 18 1.36 6.07 12.98
C PRO A 18 2.18 6.43 11.74
N LEU A 19 3.43 5.95 11.70
CA LEU A 19 4.37 6.20 10.62
C LEU A 19 3.88 5.43 9.38
N MET A 20 3.06 6.09 8.56
CA MET A 20 2.73 5.58 7.24
C MET A 20 4.00 5.61 6.38
N PRO A 21 4.51 4.44 5.93
CA PRO A 21 5.68 4.39 5.11
C PRO A 21 5.34 4.92 3.72
N GLU A 22 6.24 5.71 3.15
CA GLU A 22 6.11 6.16 1.77
C GLU A 22 6.14 4.99 0.78
N PHE A 23 6.98 3.99 1.06
CA PHE A 23 7.14 2.79 0.24
C PHE A 23 6.81 1.52 1.01
N ILE A 24 6.01 0.65 0.41
CA ILE A 24 5.75 -0.69 0.93
C ILE A 24 6.39 -1.74 0.02
N ARG A 25 6.89 -2.82 0.61
CA ARG A 25 7.37 -3.97 -0.17
C ARG A 25 6.18 -4.76 -0.70
N LEU A 26 6.34 -5.31 -1.91
CA LEU A 26 5.41 -6.33 -2.40
C LEU A 26 5.38 -7.51 -1.40
N PRO A 27 4.19 -7.99 -0.97
CA PRO A 27 4.09 -9.08 -0.02
C PRO A 27 4.73 -10.35 -0.55
N LYS A 28 5.18 -11.21 0.37
CA LYS A 28 5.70 -12.54 0.02
C LYS A 28 4.58 -13.36 -0.64
N PRO A 29 4.90 -14.27 -1.56
CA PRO A 29 3.89 -15.20 -2.07
C PRO A 29 3.18 -15.91 -0.92
N GLY A 30 1.84 -16.01 -1.00
CA GLY A 30 1.00 -16.57 0.06
C GLY A 30 0.66 -15.61 1.20
N THR A 31 1.15 -14.37 1.20
CA THR A 31 0.83 -13.36 2.22
C THR A 31 0.05 -12.18 1.62
N LEU A 32 -0.79 -11.55 2.44
CA LEU A 32 -1.55 -10.34 2.08
C LEU A 32 -0.76 -9.08 2.43
N CYS A 33 -1.10 -7.99 1.75
CA CYS A 33 -0.59 -6.67 2.09
C CYS A 33 -1.07 -6.25 3.48
N ARG A 34 -0.15 -5.85 4.37
CA ARG A 34 -0.50 -5.34 5.72
C ARG A 34 -1.36 -4.08 5.69
N TRP A 35 -1.24 -3.27 4.64
CA TRP A 35 -1.90 -1.96 4.55
C TRP A 35 -3.28 -2.01 3.88
N THR A 36 -3.42 -2.82 2.83
CA THR A 36 -4.64 -2.86 2.00
C THR A 36 -5.33 -4.20 1.98
N GLY A 37 -4.74 -5.25 2.57
CA GLY A 37 -5.26 -6.61 2.49
C GLY A 37 -5.17 -7.26 1.10
N LEU A 38 -4.67 -6.55 0.09
CA LEU A 38 -4.59 -7.06 -1.27
C LEU A 38 -3.57 -8.21 -1.41
N SER A 39 -3.92 -9.19 -2.24
CA SER A 39 -3.02 -10.28 -2.59
C SER A 39 -1.86 -9.80 -3.46
N ARG A 40 -0.77 -10.57 -3.46
CA ARG A 40 0.39 -10.31 -4.32
C ARG A 40 0.02 -10.24 -5.80
N SER A 41 -0.83 -11.15 -6.28
CA SER A 41 -1.26 -11.19 -7.69
C SER A 41 -2.01 -9.91 -8.05
N LYS A 42 -2.93 -9.46 -7.17
CA LYS A 42 -3.66 -8.22 -7.42
C LYS A 42 -2.76 -7.00 -7.43
N LEU A 43 -1.81 -6.92 -6.50
CA LEU A 43 -0.83 -5.83 -6.51
C LEU A 43 0.04 -5.85 -7.77
N ASN A 44 0.44 -7.03 -8.26
CA ASN A 44 1.19 -7.14 -9.51
C ASN A 44 0.41 -6.58 -10.71
N GLU A 45 -0.89 -6.85 -10.82
CA GLU A 45 -1.73 -6.28 -11.89
C GLU A 45 -1.76 -4.74 -11.86
N LEU A 46 -1.69 -4.14 -10.68
CA LEU A 46 -1.75 -2.69 -10.50
C LEU A 46 -0.41 -1.98 -10.74
N ILE A 47 0.70 -2.67 -10.48
CA ILE A 47 2.04 -2.05 -10.49
C ILE A 47 2.91 -2.46 -11.69
N LEU A 48 2.58 -3.57 -12.36
CA LEU A 48 3.30 -4.06 -13.53
C LEU A 48 2.51 -3.72 -14.80
N PRO A 49 3.18 -3.36 -15.90
CA PRO A 49 2.55 -3.31 -17.21
C PRO A 49 1.95 -4.68 -17.55
N SER A 50 0.65 -4.71 -17.85
CA SER A 50 -0.05 -5.93 -18.22
C SER A 50 -1.14 -5.63 -19.26
N PRO A 51 -1.63 -6.64 -20.01
CA PRO A 51 -2.75 -6.43 -20.92
C PRO A 51 -4.00 -5.85 -20.23
N LEU A 52 -4.22 -6.21 -18.96
CA LEU A 52 -5.37 -5.76 -18.15
C LEU A 52 -5.34 -4.26 -17.84
N ASN A 53 -4.17 -3.63 -17.85
CA ASN A 53 -4.02 -2.19 -17.63
C ASN A 53 -3.54 -1.45 -18.88
N SER A 54 -3.70 -2.04 -20.07
CA SER A 54 -3.21 -1.48 -21.33
C SER A 54 -1.73 -1.10 -21.28
N PHE A 55 -0.93 -1.89 -20.55
CA PHE A 55 0.49 -1.66 -20.27
C PHE A 55 0.80 -0.32 -19.55
N LYS A 56 -0.21 0.30 -18.94
CA LYS A 56 -0.11 1.54 -18.16
C LYS A 56 -0.50 1.23 -16.71
N PRO A 57 0.46 0.83 -15.86
CA PRO A 57 0.15 0.48 -14.48
C PRO A 57 -0.43 1.70 -13.75
N PRO A 58 -1.63 1.59 -13.14
CA PRO A 58 -2.26 2.70 -12.43
C PRO A 58 -1.54 3.05 -11.12
N VAL A 59 -0.70 2.15 -10.58
CA VAL A 59 0.00 2.35 -9.31
C VAL A 59 1.52 2.41 -9.53
N ARG A 60 2.15 3.45 -8.99
CA ARG A 60 3.60 3.66 -9.09
C ARG A 60 4.39 2.63 -8.29
N SER A 61 5.43 2.07 -8.90
CA SER A 61 6.36 1.15 -8.24
C SER A 61 7.80 1.29 -8.72
N LEU A 62 8.75 0.94 -7.85
CA LEU A 62 10.19 0.96 -8.12
C LEU A 62 10.75 -0.47 -7.98
N SER A 63 11.65 -0.83 -8.89
CA SER A 63 12.40 -2.09 -8.81
C SER A 63 13.81 -1.82 -8.31
N LEU A 64 14.10 -2.17 -7.05
CA LEU A 64 15.43 -2.10 -6.46
C LEU A 64 16.20 -3.39 -6.77
N ARG A 65 17.29 -3.25 -7.52
CA ARG A 65 18.20 -4.37 -7.83
C ARG A 65 19.62 -3.99 -7.43
N ASN A 66 20.23 -4.80 -6.58
CA ASN A 66 21.66 -4.68 -6.30
C ASN A 66 22.47 -5.41 -7.38
N ARG A 67 23.70 -4.93 -7.64
CA ARG A 67 24.63 -5.58 -8.57
C ARG A 67 24.89 -7.02 -8.09
N GLY A 68 24.62 -8.00 -8.95
CA GLY A 68 24.75 -9.44 -8.63
C GLY A 68 23.47 -10.14 -8.14
N GLN A 69 22.39 -9.41 -7.85
CA GLN A 69 21.11 -10.07 -7.50
C GLN A 69 20.33 -10.51 -8.74
N ILE A 70 19.86 -11.76 -8.71
CA ILE A 70 19.00 -12.36 -9.75
C ILE A 70 17.57 -11.79 -9.68
N LYS A 71 17.06 -11.53 -8.47
CA LYS A 71 15.69 -11.03 -8.24
C LYS A 71 15.73 -9.63 -7.62
N ALA A 72 15.06 -8.68 -8.27
CA ALA A 72 14.88 -7.35 -7.74
C ALA A 72 13.75 -7.30 -6.69
N VAL A 73 13.89 -6.43 -5.69
CA VAL A 73 12.83 -6.14 -4.73
C VAL A 73 11.95 -5.03 -5.31
N ARG A 74 10.63 -5.29 -5.40
CA ARG A 74 9.68 -4.27 -5.83
C ARG A 74 9.11 -3.51 -4.63
N LEU A 75 9.27 -2.21 -4.67
CA LEU A 75 8.67 -1.24 -3.76
C LEU A 75 7.48 -0.57 -4.44
N ILE A 76 6.39 -0.39 -3.72
CA ILE A 76 5.16 0.25 -4.18
C ILE A 76 5.03 1.57 -3.43
N VAL A 77 4.71 2.64 -4.13
CA VAL A 77 4.39 3.94 -3.51
C VAL A 77 3.02 3.81 -2.86
N LEU A 78 2.96 3.88 -1.53
CA LEU A 78 1.72 3.63 -0.78
C LEU A 78 0.64 4.66 -1.12
N ASP A 79 1.02 5.92 -1.21
CA ASP A 79 0.12 7.02 -1.59
C ASP A 79 -0.53 6.78 -2.96
N SER A 80 0.25 6.36 -3.96
CA SER A 80 -0.27 6.03 -5.29
C SER A 80 -1.26 4.87 -5.26
N LEU A 81 -1.04 3.87 -4.40
CA LEU A 81 -1.96 2.74 -4.23
C LEU A 81 -3.27 3.17 -3.58
N LEU A 82 -3.18 3.99 -2.53
CA LEU A 82 -4.36 4.49 -1.82
C LEU A 82 -5.17 5.45 -2.70
N GLY A 83 -4.50 6.32 -3.47
CA GLY A 83 -5.14 7.20 -4.44
C GLY A 83 -5.94 6.42 -5.48
N TYR A 84 -5.37 5.34 -6.02
CA TYR A 84 -6.09 4.45 -6.94
C TYR A 84 -7.34 3.84 -6.29
N LEU A 85 -7.23 3.34 -5.05
CA LEU A 85 -8.36 2.74 -4.34
C LEU A 85 -9.45 3.77 -4.01
N ARG A 86 -9.08 5.01 -3.67
CA ARG A 86 -10.03 6.11 -3.44
C ARG A 86 -10.76 6.48 -4.73
N GLY A 87 -10.06 6.56 -5.86
CA GLY A 87 -10.68 6.78 -7.16
C GLY A 87 -11.71 5.70 -7.50
N LEU A 88 -11.42 4.42 -7.22
CA LEU A 88 -12.40 3.34 -7.39
C LEU A 88 -13.64 3.50 -6.50
N LEU A 89 -13.45 3.99 -5.27
CA LEU A 89 -14.56 4.24 -4.34
C LEU A 89 -15.48 5.35 -4.86
N GLU A 90 -14.90 6.44 -5.35
CA GLU A 90 -15.66 7.57 -5.94
C GLU A 90 -16.48 7.11 -7.16
N HIS A 91 -15.90 6.29 -8.04
CA HIS A 91 -16.63 5.74 -9.20
C HIS A 91 -17.78 4.81 -8.80
N GLN A 92 -17.66 4.06 -7.70
CA GLN A 92 -18.75 3.23 -7.18
C GLN A 92 -19.87 4.07 -6.55
N SER A 93 -19.54 5.22 -5.95
CA SER A 93 -20.52 6.12 -5.34
C SER A 93 -21.37 6.90 -6.35
N MET A 94 -20.98 6.93 -7.63
CA MET A 94 -21.75 7.50 -8.74
C MET A 94 -22.69 6.46 -9.37
N SER A 95 -23.38 5.65 -8.56
CA SER A 95 -24.56 4.93 -9.07
C SER A 95 -25.64 5.95 -9.44
N PRO A 96 -26.18 5.94 -10.68
CA PRO A 96 -27.29 6.80 -11.04
C PRO A 96 -28.47 6.43 -10.15
N SER A 97 -28.90 7.37 -9.32
CA SER A 97 -30.20 7.28 -8.66
C SER A 97 -31.29 7.21 -9.74
N ASP A 98 -32.20 6.27 -9.55
CA ASP A 98 -33.30 5.89 -10.43
C ASP A 98 -34.06 7.07 -11.08
N PRO A 99 -34.46 6.99 -12.37
CA PRO A 99 -35.61 7.74 -12.83
C PRO A 99 -36.86 6.92 -12.48
N SER A 100 -37.52 7.25 -11.37
CA SER A 100 -38.93 6.90 -11.23
C SER A 100 -39.71 8.02 -10.57
N PRO A 101 -40.20 9.00 -11.33
CA PRO A 101 -41.47 9.61 -11.00
C PRO A 101 -42.55 8.62 -11.46
N ASN A 102 -43.07 7.84 -10.51
CA ASN A 102 -44.42 7.32 -10.63
C ASN A 102 -45.35 8.54 -10.74
N CYS A 103 -45.84 8.81 -11.95
CA CYS A 103 -46.96 9.71 -12.18
C CYS A 103 -48.08 8.86 -12.78
N GLY A 104 -49.20 8.83 -12.05
CA GLY A 104 -50.36 7.98 -12.31
C GLY A 104 -51.28 8.44 -13.43
#